data_AF-A0AAD2VUG0-F1
#
_entry.id   AF-A0AAD2VUG0-F1
#
_cell.length_a   1.000
_cell.length_b   1.000
_cell.length_c   1.000
_cell.angle_alpha   90.00
_cell.angle_beta   90.00
_cell.angle_gamma   90.00
#
_symmetry.space_group_name_H-M   'P 1'
#
loop_
_entity.id
_entity.type
_entity.pdbx_description
1 polymer ?
#
loop_
_entity_poly.entity_id
_entity_poly.type
_entity_poly.pdbx_seq_one_letter_code
_entity_poly.pdbx_strand_id
1 'polypeptide(L)'
;MQLSRQDLTHFFVREGHDWSSKAIYTALEQRGVDLSSLEIEHGLKAGTMRNVFYRSYPKVEEIIAEVIGIDPSIIWPSRYQQTPHFSNLKTA
;
A
#
# COMPACT_ATOMS: atom_id res chain seq x y z
N MET A 1 -14.41 23.58 19.34
CA MET A 1 -13.12 23.13 18.78
C MET A 1 -13.45 22.33 17.51
N GLN A 2 -13.14 22.85 16.33
CA GLN A 2 -13.45 22.18 15.07
C GLN A 2 -12.19 21.48 14.58
N LEU A 3 -12.21 20.14 14.52
CA LEU A 3 -11.10 19.33 14.00
C LEU A 3 -10.96 19.59 12.51
N SER A 4 -9.73 19.83 12.05
CA SER A 4 -9.47 20.00 10.61
C SER A 4 -9.54 18.64 9.90
N ARG A 5 -9.80 18.64 8.58
CA ARG A 5 -9.80 17.41 7.78
C ARG A 5 -8.45 16.68 7.85
N GLN A 6 -7.36 17.42 8.00
CA GLN A 6 -6.01 16.85 8.14
C GLN A 6 -5.85 16.14 9.49
N ASP A 7 -6.35 16.72 10.58
CA ASP A 7 -6.33 16.09 11.91
C ASP A 7 -7.08 14.76 11.93
N LEU A 8 -8.19 14.67 11.20
CA LEU A 8 -8.96 13.43 11.08
C LEU A 8 -8.24 12.34 10.27
N THR A 9 -7.39 12.74 9.33
CA THR A 9 -6.64 11.80 8.47
C THR A 9 -5.56 11.07 9.26
N HIS A 10 -4.93 11.76 10.22
CA HIS A 10 -3.87 11.18 11.07
C HIS A 10 -4.34 10.01 11.96
N PHE A 11 -5.64 9.85 12.18
CA PHE A 11 -6.19 8.66 12.87
C PHE A 11 -6.08 7.38 12.03
N PHE A 12 -6.07 7.51 10.70
CA PHE A 12 -6.10 6.38 9.78
C PHE A 12 -4.75 6.12 9.10
N VAL A 13 -3.96 7.17 8.86
CA VAL A 13 -2.67 7.10 8.18
C VAL A 13 -1.63 7.93 8.93
N ARG A 14 -0.47 7.33 9.22
CA ARG A 14 0.68 8.02 9.81
C ARG A 14 1.80 8.10 8.78
N GLU A 15 2.41 9.27 8.64
CA GLU A 15 3.54 9.45 7.72
C GLU A 15 4.69 8.52 8.10
N GLY A 16 5.34 7.92 7.09
CA GLY A 16 6.45 6.99 7.27
C GLY A 16 6.06 5.60 7.81
N HIS A 17 4.77 5.32 8.00
CA HIS A 17 4.28 4.02 8.44
C HIS A 17 3.41 3.34 7.37
N ASP A 18 3.49 2.01 7.33
CA ASP A 18 2.59 1.19 6.54
C ASP A 18 1.13 1.47 6.90
N TRP A 19 0.28 1.52 5.88
CA TRP A 19 -1.16 1.65 6.07
C TRP A 19 -1.69 0.44 6.82
N SER A 20 -2.68 0.70 7.68
CA SER A 20 -3.43 -0.40 8.30
C SER A 20 -4.21 -1.17 7.23
N SER A 21 -4.43 -2.47 7.45
CA SER A 21 -5.27 -3.26 6.54
C SER A 21 -6.65 -2.64 6.35
N LYS A 22 -7.22 -2.04 7.41
CA LYS A 22 -8.51 -1.33 7.35
C LYS A 22 -8.47 -0.13 6.40
N ALA A 23 -7.42 0.68 6.44
CA ALA A 23 -7.26 1.82 5.53
C ALA A 23 -7.20 1.35 4.08
N ILE A 24 -6.48 0.24 3.80
CA ILE A 24 -6.41 -0.35 2.46
C ILE A 24 -7.79 -0.88 2.02
N TYR A 25 -8.52 -1.59 2.89
CA TYR A 25 -9.88 -2.04 2.60
C TYR A 25 -10.82 -0.88 2.27
N THR A 26 -10.81 0.17 3.09
CA THR A 26 -11.63 1.37 2.85
C THR A 26 -11.25 2.08 1.55
N ALA A 27 -9.95 2.17 1.23
CA ALA A 27 -9.50 2.78 -0.02
C ALA A 27 -9.94 1.97 -1.26
N LEU A 28 -9.90 0.64 -1.19
CA LEU A 28 -10.42 -0.23 -2.25
C LEU A 28 -11.94 -0.11 -2.38
N GLU A 29 -12.67 -0.10 -1.26
CA GLU A 29 -14.13 0.08 -1.24
C GLU A 29 -14.54 1.43 -1.85
N GLN A 30 -13.79 2.50 -1.59
CA GLN A 30 -13.99 3.80 -2.22
C GLN A 30 -13.75 3.80 -3.74
N ARG A 31 -12.96 2.85 -4.24
CA ARG A 31 -12.78 2.58 -5.68
C ARG A 31 -13.83 1.63 -6.25
N GLY A 32 -14.73 1.10 -5.41
CA GLY A 32 -15.75 0.13 -5.81
C GLY A 32 -15.18 -1.27 -6.05
N VAL A 33 -13.99 -1.57 -5.51
CA VAL A 33 -13.29 -2.84 -5.70
C VAL A 33 -13.09 -3.53 -4.35
N ASP A 34 -13.20 -4.85 -4.31
CA ASP A 34 -12.81 -5.66 -3.15
C ASP A 34 -11.67 -6.61 -3.50
N LEU A 35 -10.95 -7.09 -2.47
CA LEU A 35 -9.81 -8.00 -2.66
C LEU A 35 -10.19 -9.31 -3.35
N SER A 36 -11.41 -9.81 -3.16
CA SER A 36 -11.84 -11.06 -3.77
C SER A 36 -12.07 -10.86 -5.28
N SER A 37 -12.62 -9.72 -5.68
CA SER A 37 -12.75 -9.36 -7.10
C SER A 37 -11.37 -9.29 -7.77
N LEU A 38 -10.37 -8.69 -7.11
CA LEU A 38 -9.00 -8.66 -7.63
C LEU A 38 -8.37 -10.06 -7.71
N GLU A 39 -8.62 -10.93 -6.72
CA GLU A 39 -8.18 -12.32 -6.80
C GLU A 39 -8.76 -13.05 -8.02
N ILE A 40 -10.04 -12.83 -8.32
CA ILE A 40 -10.72 -13.43 -9.49
C ILE A 40 -10.15 -12.87 -10.79
N GLU A 41 -10.00 -11.54 -10.89
CA GLU A 41 -9.48 -10.86 -12.08
C GLU A 41 -8.07 -11.33 -12.45
N HIS A 42 -7.21 -11.53 -11.44
CA HIS A 42 -5.84 -11.99 -11.65
C HIS A 42 -5.69 -13.52 -11.66
N GLY A 43 -6.80 -14.28 -11.60
CA GLY A 43 -6.77 -15.75 -11.61
C GLY A 43 -6.06 -16.36 -10.39
N LEU A 44 -6.06 -15.66 -9.25
CA LEU A 44 -5.44 -16.09 -8.01
C LEU A 44 -6.42 -16.93 -7.18
N LYS A 45 -5.88 -17.80 -6.31
CA LYS A 45 -6.70 -18.53 -5.35
C LYS A 45 -7.27 -17.57 -4.31
N ALA A 46 -8.49 -17.83 -3.87
CA ALA A 46 -9.11 -17.08 -2.79
C ALA A 46 -8.20 -16.99 -1.55
N GLY A 47 -8.02 -15.78 -1.02
CA GLY A 47 -7.15 -15.49 0.13
C GLY A 47 -5.66 -15.32 -0.20
N THR A 48 -5.24 -15.46 -1.47
CA THR A 48 -3.85 -15.23 -1.88
C THR A 48 -3.42 -13.80 -1.62
N MET A 49 -4.26 -12.82 -1.94
CA MET A 49 -3.94 -11.40 -1.78
C MET A 49 -3.92 -10.98 -0.32
N ARG A 50 -4.66 -11.66 0.56
CA ARG A 50 -4.63 -11.39 2.01
C ARG A 50 -3.22 -11.55 2.60
N ASN A 51 -2.36 -12.34 1.96
CA ASN A 51 -0.96 -12.50 2.40
C ASN A 51 -0.17 -11.19 2.35
N VAL A 52 -0.58 -10.21 1.55
CA VAL A 52 0.09 -8.90 1.46
C VAL A 52 0.14 -8.18 2.81
N PHE A 53 -0.81 -8.44 3.71
CA PHE A 53 -0.82 -7.82 5.04
C PHE A 53 0.21 -8.43 6.00
N TYR A 54 0.69 -9.64 5.73
CA TYR A 54 1.59 -10.37 6.63
C TYR A 54 3.03 -10.45 6.11
N ARG A 55 3.23 -10.40 4.79
CA ARG A 55 4.54 -10.47 4.15
C ARG A 55 4.61 -9.54 2.94
N SER A 56 5.83 -9.13 2.57
CA SER A 56 6.03 -8.41 1.32
C SER A 56 5.68 -9.31 0.13
N TYR A 57 4.82 -8.80 -0.73
CA TYR A 57 4.41 -9.45 -1.96
C TYR A 57 4.32 -8.41 -3.07
N PRO A 58 5.45 -8.02 -3.69
CA PRO A 58 5.55 -6.87 -4.58
C PRO A 58 4.48 -6.82 -5.67
N LYS A 59 4.18 -7.96 -6.30
CA LYS A 59 3.14 -8.04 -7.34
C LYS A 59 1.73 -7.69 -6.84
N VAL A 60 1.36 -8.13 -5.64
CA VAL A 60 0.04 -7.80 -5.06
C VAL A 60 0.03 -6.36 -4.52
N GLU A 61 1.16 -5.90 -3.97
CA GLU A 61 1.34 -4.51 -3.55
C GLU A 61 1.13 -3.55 -4.73
N GLU A 62 1.74 -3.84 -5.87
CA GLU A 62 1.57 -3.07 -7.12
C GLU A 62 0.12 -3.05 -7.60
N ILE A 63 -0.57 -4.20 -7.64
CA ILE A 63 -1.98 -4.27 -8.07
C ILE A 63 -2.88 -3.41 -7.17
N ILE A 64 -2.72 -3.53 -5.84
CA ILE A 64 -3.52 -2.76 -4.89
C ILE A 64 -3.23 -1.26 -5.05
N ALA A 65 -1.96 -0.90 -5.19
CA ALA A 65 -1.53 0.48 -5.36
C ALA A 65 -2.06 1.11 -6.66
N GLU A 66 -2.04 0.34 -7.76
CA GLU A 66 -2.60 0.74 -9.06
C GLU A 66 -4.10 1.02 -8.98
N VAL A 67 -4.88 0.15 -8.33
CA VAL A 67 -6.33 0.34 -8.13
C VAL A 67 -6.62 1.58 -7.28
N ILE A 68 -5.84 1.79 -6.22
CA ILE A 68 -5.97 2.97 -5.35
C ILE A 68 -5.44 4.24 -6.07
N GLY A 69 -4.58 4.10 -7.06
CA GLY A 69 -4.01 5.19 -7.86
C GLY A 69 -2.87 5.94 -7.16
N ILE A 70 -2.08 5.25 -6.32
CA ILE A 70 -0.92 5.81 -5.63
C ILE A 70 0.26 4.85 -5.74
N ASP A 71 1.48 5.31 -5.43
CA ASP A 71 2.66 4.45 -5.46
C ASP A 71 2.66 3.45 -4.27
N PRO A 72 3.05 2.19 -4.45
CA PRO A 72 3.06 1.20 -3.37
C PRO A 72 3.97 1.59 -2.20
N SER A 73 5.02 2.39 -2.42
CA SER A 73 5.86 2.94 -1.34
C SER A 73 5.13 3.92 -0.42
N ILE A 74 4.00 4.49 -0.86
CA ILE A 74 3.15 5.33 -0.01
C ILE A 74 2.28 4.48 0.93
N ILE A 75 1.86 3.29 0.46
CA ILE A 75 1.04 2.35 1.24
C ILE A 75 1.93 1.55 2.20
N TRP A 76 3.10 1.10 1.74
CA TRP A 76 4.05 0.31 2.51
C TRP A 76 5.45 0.94 2.52
N PRO A 77 5.62 2.16 3.08
CA PRO A 77 6.92 2.81 3.12
C PRO A 77 8.00 1.93 3.75
N SER A 78 7.68 1.09 4.74
CA SER A 78 8.67 0.21 5.39
C SER A 78 9.26 -0.85 4.45
N ARG A 79 8.53 -1.23 3.39
CA ARG A 79 8.94 -2.27 2.42
C ARG A 79 9.75 -1.69 1.26
N TYR A 80 9.53 -0.41 0.96
CA TYR A 80 10.16 0.29 -0.16
C TYR A 80 11.19 1.33 0.30
N GLN A 81 11.56 1.36 1.59
CA GLN A 81 12.62 2.24 2.07
C GLN A 81 13.86 2.00 1.22
N GLN A 82 14.19 3.01 0.41
CA GLN A 82 15.38 3.01 -0.40
C GLN A 82 16.55 2.80 0.56
N THR A 83 17.18 1.62 0.50
CA THR A 83 18.56 1.54 0.90
C THR A 83 19.26 2.62 0.07
N PRO A 84 19.96 3.60 0.67
CA PRO A 84 20.77 4.50 -0.11
C PRO A 84 21.78 3.62 -0.82
N HIS A 85 21.53 3.34 -2.09
CA HIS A 85 22.54 2.71 -2.92
C HIS A 85 23.60 3.78 -3.10
N PHE A 86 24.60 3.77 -2.21
CA PHE A 86 25.88 4.42 -2.45
C PHE A 86 26.50 3.70 -3.66
N SER A 87 26.01 4.01 -4.85
CA SER A 87 26.68 3.67 -6.10
C SER A 87 28.03 4.36 -6.03
N ASN A 88 29.07 3.52 -5.95
CA ASN A 88 30.45 3.92 -5.81
C ASN A 88 30.79 5.13 -6.69
N LEU A 89 31.19 6.23 -6.04
CA LEU A 89 32.01 7.27 -6.66
C LEU A 89 33.37 6.62 -7.00
N LYS A 90 33.45 5.96 -8.15
CA LYS A 90 34.69 5.73 -8.88
C LYS A 90 34.55 6.49 -10.20
N THR A 91 35.65 7.13 -10.61
CA THR A 91 35.84 8.03 -11.77
C THR A 91 35.66 9.49 -11.35
N ALA A 92 36.64 10.39 -11.38
CA ALA A 92 38.00 10.41 -11.97
C ALA A 92 38.97 11.19 -11.06
#